data_AF-A0A7K6QEE3-F1
#
_entry.id   AF-A0A7K6QEE3-F1
#
_cell.length_a   1.000
_cell.length_b   1.000
_cell.length_c   1.000
_cell.angle_alpha   90.00
_cell.angle_beta   90.00
_cell.angle_gamma   90.00
#
_symmetry.space_group_name_H-M   'P 1'
#
loop_
_entity.id
_entity.type
_entity.pdbx_description
1 polymer ?
#
loop_
_entity_poly.entity_id
_entity_poly.type
_entity_poly.pdbx_seq_one_letter_code
_entity_poly.pdbx_strand_id
1 'polypeptide(L)'
;KDARQKFRSVLVEATVKLDELVKKIGKAVEDSKPYWEARRVARQAQLEAQRATQDFQRATEVLRAAKETISLAEQRLLEDDKRQFDSAWQEMLNHATQRVMEAEQTKTRSELVHKETAAKYNAAMGRMKQLEKKLKRAINKSKPYFELKAKYYVQLEQLKKTVDDLQAKLALAKGEYKTALKNLEMISDEIHERRRSTAMGPRGCGVGAEGSNTSVEDLSASKPESDAISMASEVFEDDNGSSLVSEEDSETQSVSSFSSGPTSPSEVPTQFPPATRPGSLDLPSPVSLSEFGVIFPVLGPRSECSGASSPECEAERGDRAEGAENKTSDRVNKSRSGTGSSSTEGLALDNRMKQLSLQCMKIKEGICAGRKAAQIG
;
A
#
# COMPACT_ATOMS: atom_id res chain seq x y z
N LYS A 1 11.23 -21.08 9.86
CA LYS A 1 12.57 -20.48 10.08
C LYS A 1 13.41 -20.60 8.80
N ASP A 2 13.35 -21.75 8.14
CA ASP A 2 14.08 -22.08 6.91
C ASP A 2 13.85 -21.10 5.76
N ALA A 3 12.61 -20.64 5.53
CA ALA A 3 12.32 -19.61 4.51
C ALA A 3 13.10 -18.30 4.74
N ARG A 4 13.25 -17.87 6.01
CA ARG A 4 14.06 -16.70 6.37
C ARG A 4 15.55 -16.96 6.14
N GLN A 5 16.04 -18.15 6.48
CA GLN A 5 17.43 -18.52 6.21
C GLN A 5 17.73 -18.53 4.70
N LYS A 6 16.83 -19.08 3.89
CA LYS A 6 16.94 -19.08 2.43
C LYS A 6 16.95 -17.66 1.86
N PHE A 7 16.08 -16.78 2.36
CA PHE A 7 16.10 -15.35 1.98
C PHE A 7 17.46 -14.70 2.27
N ARG A 8 18.00 -14.89 3.48
CA ARG A 8 19.32 -14.33 3.85
C ARG A 8 20.45 -14.90 2.97
N SER A 9 20.44 -16.21 2.71
CA SER A 9 21.45 -16.85 1.86
C SER A 9 21.45 -16.28 0.44
N VAL A 10 20.27 -16.18 -0.18
CA VAL A 10 20.13 -15.58 -1.52
C VAL A 10 20.50 -14.09 -1.51
N LEU A 11 20.20 -13.37 -0.43
CA LEU A 11 20.57 -11.96 -0.31
C LEU A 11 22.09 -11.78 -0.31
N VAL A 12 22.81 -12.60 0.46
CA VAL A 12 24.28 -12.61 0.49
C VAL A 12 24.84 -12.98 -0.88
N GLU A 13 24.34 -14.05 -1.50
CA GLU A 13 24.75 -14.46 -2.84
C GLU A 13 24.57 -13.34 -3.88
N ALA A 14 23.42 -12.65 -3.84
CA ALA A 14 23.13 -11.53 -4.71
C ALA A 14 24.12 -10.39 -4.51
N THR A 15 24.42 -10.02 -3.25
CA THR A 15 25.39 -8.95 -2.95
C THR A 15 26.79 -9.26 -3.47
N VAL A 16 27.29 -10.47 -3.26
CA VAL A 16 28.63 -10.89 -3.69
C VAL A 16 28.73 -10.86 -5.23
N LYS A 17 27.78 -11.48 -5.93
CA LYS A 17 27.81 -11.53 -7.40
C LYS A 17 27.61 -10.16 -8.05
N LEU A 18 26.80 -9.30 -7.44
CA LEU A 18 26.64 -7.92 -7.92
C LEU A 18 27.92 -7.10 -7.70
N ASP A 19 28.59 -7.26 -6.56
CA ASP A 19 29.88 -6.60 -6.28
C ASP A 19 30.97 -7.04 -7.25
N GLU A 20 31.07 -8.34 -7.57
CA GLU A 20 31.97 -8.84 -8.62
C GLU A 20 31.71 -8.17 -9.98
N LEU A 21 30.45 -7.96 -10.36
CA LEU A 21 30.11 -7.27 -11.59
C LEU A 21 30.44 -5.78 -11.53
N VAL A 22 30.28 -5.13 -10.38
CA VAL A 22 30.71 -3.73 -10.18
C VAL A 22 32.21 -3.61 -10.34
N LYS A 23 32.99 -4.52 -9.74
CA LYS A 23 34.46 -4.58 -9.90
C LYS A 23 34.88 -4.76 -11.37
N LYS A 24 34.17 -5.61 -12.12
CA LYS A 24 34.45 -5.86 -13.56
C LYS A 24 34.05 -4.69 -14.47
N ILE A 25 32.92 -4.05 -14.21
CA ILE A 25 32.33 -3.01 -15.11
C ILE A 25 32.84 -1.61 -14.76
N GLY A 26 33.03 -1.33 -13.47
CA GLY A 26 33.47 -0.06 -12.90
C GLY A 26 32.40 1.03 -12.93
N LYS A 27 32.85 2.29 -13.12
CA LYS A 27 32.04 3.52 -13.05
C LYS A 27 30.80 3.53 -13.96
N ALA A 28 30.81 2.75 -15.05
CA ALA A 28 29.67 2.65 -15.96
C ALA A 28 28.38 2.14 -15.30
N VAL A 29 28.47 1.39 -14.19
CA VAL A 29 27.29 0.99 -13.40
C VAL A 29 26.63 2.21 -12.76
N GLU A 30 27.41 3.09 -12.16
CA GLU A 30 26.94 4.31 -11.50
C GLU A 30 26.43 5.34 -12.52
N ASP A 31 27.21 5.58 -13.58
CA ASP A 31 26.89 6.58 -14.62
C ASP A 31 25.59 6.27 -15.36
N SER A 32 25.19 4.99 -15.43
CA SER A 32 23.97 4.55 -16.10
C SER A 32 22.74 4.47 -15.20
N LYS A 33 22.88 4.62 -13.86
CA LYS A 33 21.75 4.58 -12.91
C LYS A 33 20.60 5.52 -13.29
N PRO A 34 20.82 6.79 -13.69
CA PRO A 34 19.73 7.70 -14.03
C PRO A 34 18.85 7.17 -15.17
N TYR A 35 19.44 6.49 -16.16
CA TYR A 35 18.68 5.88 -17.25
C TYR A 35 17.79 4.74 -16.77
N TRP A 36 18.34 3.81 -15.96
CA TRP A 36 17.57 2.67 -15.47
C TRP A 36 16.45 3.08 -14.52
N GLU A 37 16.67 4.13 -13.72
CA GLU A 37 15.62 4.74 -12.92
C GLU A 37 14.54 5.41 -13.78
N ALA A 38 14.93 6.22 -14.76
CA ALA A 38 13.99 6.84 -15.69
C ALA A 38 13.17 5.79 -16.47
N ARG A 39 13.79 4.67 -16.85
CA ARG A 39 13.11 3.52 -17.47
C ARG A 39 12.10 2.85 -16.55
N ARG A 40 12.42 2.73 -15.25
CA ARG A 40 11.47 2.23 -14.24
C ARG A 40 10.28 3.17 -14.09
N VAL A 41 10.53 4.48 -13.98
CA VAL A 41 9.48 5.51 -13.88
C VAL A 41 8.60 5.53 -15.13
N ALA A 42 9.19 5.42 -16.32
CA ALA A 42 8.44 5.37 -17.58
C ALA A 42 7.54 4.12 -17.66
N ARG A 43 8.02 2.96 -17.21
CA ARG A 43 7.20 1.73 -17.13
C ARG A 43 6.06 1.87 -16.13
N GLN A 44 6.32 2.48 -14.97
CA GLN A 44 5.27 2.74 -13.98
C GLN A 44 4.19 3.67 -14.54
N ALA A 45 4.60 4.80 -15.14
CA ALA A 45 3.68 5.74 -15.77
C ALA A 45 2.91 5.11 -16.93
N GLN A 46 3.50 4.16 -17.66
CA GLN A 46 2.80 3.40 -18.71
C GLN A 46 1.67 2.56 -18.12
N LEU A 47 1.92 1.82 -17.04
CA LEU A 47 0.91 0.99 -16.40
C LEU A 47 -0.23 1.83 -15.81
N GLU A 48 0.10 2.98 -15.22
CA GLU A 48 -0.87 3.95 -14.70
C GLU A 48 -1.72 4.55 -15.82
N ALA A 49 -1.11 4.97 -16.93
CA ALA A 49 -1.84 5.50 -18.08
C ALA A 49 -2.76 4.45 -18.71
N GLN A 50 -2.30 3.19 -18.81
CA GLN A 50 -3.15 2.08 -19.29
C GLN A 50 -4.34 1.83 -18.36
N ARG A 51 -4.12 1.83 -17.04
CA ARG A 51 -5.19 1.71 -16.05
C ARG A 51 -6.20 2.85 -16.18
N ALA A 52 -5.73 4.09 -16.19
CA ALA A 52 -6.60 5.27 -16.33
C ALA A 52 -7.40 5.26 -17.64
N THR A 53 -6.81 4.75 -18.72
CA THR A 53 -7.51 4.55 -20.01
C THR A 53 -8.64 3.54 -19.86
N GLN A 54 -8.40 2.40 -19.22
CA GLN A 54 -9.45 1.40 -18.96
C GLN A 54 -10.55 1.96 -18.04
N ASP A 55 -10.19 2.75 -17.03
CA ASP A 55 -11.14 3.38 -16.12
C ASP A 55 -12.03 4.39 -16.85
N PHE A 56 -11.45 5.24 -17.71
CA PHE A 56 -12.19 6.17 -18.54
C PHE A 56 -13.13 5.47 -19.54
N GLN A 57 -12.68 4.38 -20.17
CA GLN A 57 -13.51 3.56 -21.05
C GLN A 57 -14.70 2.95 -20.29
N ARG A 58 -14.46 2.39 -19.10
CA ARG A 58 -15.52 1.85 -18.24
C ARG A 58 -16.50 2.93 -17.80
N ALA A 59 -16.03 4.11 -17.39
CA ALA A 59 -16.91 5.21 -17.01
C ALA A 59 -17.74 5.73 -18.19
N THR A 60 -17.17 5.74 -19.40
CA THR A 60 -17.89 6.09 -20.63
C THR A 60 -18.98 5.08 -20.95
N GLU A 61 -18.70 3.78 -20.79
CA GLU A 61 -19.71 2.71 -20.92
C GLU A 61 -20.87 2.88 -19.95
N VAL A 62 -20.56 3.12 -18.68
CA VAL A 62 -21.56 3.30 -17.63
C VAL A 62 -22.46 4.49 -17.95
N LEU A 63 -21.88 5.60 -18.41
CA LEU A 63 -22.65 6.75 -18.84
C LEU A 63 -23.55 6.43 -20.05
N ARG A 64 -23.01 5.72 -21.05
CA ARG A 64 -23.78 5.30 -22.22
C ARG A 64 -24.99 4.46 -21.82
N ALA A 65 -24.78 3.43 -21.00
CA ALA A 65 -25.85 2.57 -20.50
C ALA A 65 -26.89 3.34 -19.64
N ALA A 66 -26.44 4.29 -18.82
CA ALA A 66 -27.34 5.14 -18.04
C ALA A 66 -28.21 6.03 -18.93
N LYS A 67 -27.63 6.63 -19.98
CA LYS A 67 -28.39 7.42 -20.97
C LYS A 67 -29.36 6.58 -21.79
N GLU A 68 -28.97 5.36 -22.17
CA GLU A 68 -29.86 4.40 -22.84
C GLU A 68 -31.05 4.00 -21.96
N THR A 69 -30.85 3.89 -20.64
CA THR A 69 -31.94 3.62 -19.69
C THR A 69 -32.99 4.74 -19.72
N ILE A 70 -32.58 6.01 -19.76
CA ILE A 70 -33.50 7.16 -19.88
C ILE A 70 -34.17 7.15 -21.25
N SER A 71 -33.41 6.98 -22.34
CA SER A 71 -33.95 6.97 -23.70
C SER A 71 -35.00 5.86 -23.90
N LEU A 72 -34.78 4.67 -23.34
CA LEU A 72 -35.78 3.59 -23.38
C LEU A 72 -37.00 3.90 -22.52
N ALA A 73 -36.83 4.58 -21.38
CA ALA A 73 -37.95 5.02 -20.55
C ALA A 73 -38.80 6.08 -21.27
N GLU A 74 -38.17 7.00 -22.00
CA GLU A 74 -38.85 8.00 -22.85
C GLU A 74 -39.61 7.34 -24.00
N GLN A 75 -38.99 6.39 -24.71
CA GLN A 75 -39.66 5.65 -25.79
C GLN A 75 -40.88 4.89 -25.27
N ARG A 76 -40.74 4.17 -24.14
CA ARG A 76 -41.82 3.43 -23.49
C ARG A 76 -42.98 4.34 -23.07
N LEU A 77 -42.70 5.59 -22.73
CA LEU A 77 -43.72 6.58 -22.39
C LEU A 77 -44.49 7.05 -23.63
N LEU A 78 -43.80 7.25 -24.76
CA LEU A 78 -44.43 7.67 -26.02
C LEU A 78 -45.27 6.56 -26.69
N GLU A 79 -44.98 5.29 -26.42
CA GLU A 79 -45.69 4.14 -27.01
C GLU A 79 -47.00 3.78 -26.28
N ASP A 80 -47.20 4.27 -25.05
CA ASP A 80 -48.29 3.85 -24.16
C ASP A 80 -49.16 5.05 -23.75
N ASP A 81 -50.04 5.51 -24.65
CA ASP A 81 -50.96 6.65 -24.46
C ASP A 81 -51.89 6.53 -23.24
N LYS A 82 -51.98 5.35 -22.63
CA LYS A 82 -52.83 5.07 -21.45
C LYS A 82 -52.05 5.01 -20.15
N ARG A 83 -50.72 5.13 -20.19
CA ARG A 83 -49.86 4.97 -19.02
C ARG A 83 -49.93 6.23 -18.16
N GLN A 84 -50.51 6.09 -16.97
CA GLN A 84 -50.56 7.16 -15.98
C GLN A 84 -49.16 7.35 -15.40
N PHE A 85 -48.72 8.60 -15.25
CA PHE A 85 -47.51 8.95 -14.50
C PHE A 85 -47.73 8.59 -13.03
N ASP A 86 -47.53 7.33 -12.67
CA ASP A 86 -47.61 6.88 -11.29
C ASP A 86 -46.33 7.25 -10.52
N SER A 87 -46.44 7.26 -9.19
CA SER A 87 -45.34 7.64 -8.31
C SER A 87 -44.11 6.72 -8.49
N ALA A 88 -44.32 5.44 -8.79
CA ALA A 88 -43.25 4.47 -9.01
C ALA A 88 -42.43 4.76 -10.28
N TRP A 89 -43.10 5.15 -11.38
CA TRP A 89 -42.43 5.54 -12.62
C TRP A 89 -41.66 6.85 -12.47
N GLN A 90 -42.22 7.82 -11.74
CA GLN A 90 -41.52 9.08 -11.43
C GLN A 90 -40.27 8.85 -10.59
N GLU A 91 -40.35 7.98 -9.57
CA GLU A 91 -39.19 7.58 -8.76
C GLU A 91 -38.12 6.87 -9.58
N MET A 92 -38.52 5.94 -10.47
CA MET A 92 -37.60 5.27 -11.40
C MET A 92 -36.85 6.29 -12.28
N LEU A 93 -37.56 7.27 -12.85
CA LEU A 93 -36.94 8.28 -13.71
C LEU A 93 -36.01 9.21 -12.92
N ASN A 94 -36.40 9.61 -11.70
CA ASN A 94 -35.54 10.39 -10.81
C ASN A 94 -34.22 9.65 -10.51
N HIS A 95 -34.30 8.36 -10.19
CA HIS A 95 -33.11 7.52 -10.00
C HIS A 95 -32.27 7.38 -11.28
N ALA A 96 -32.90 7.19 -12.45
CA ALA A 96 -32.17 7.11 -13.72
C ALA A 96 -31.43 8.43 -14.04
N THR A 97 -32.09 9.56 -13.83
CA THR A 97 -31.50 10.91 -14.01
C THR A 97 -30.35 11.16 -13.04
N GLN A 98 -30.51 10.81 -11.76
CA GLN A 98 -29.43 10.91 -10.78
C GLN A 98 -28.23 10.05 -11.21
N ARG A 99 -28.46 8.82 -11.65
CA ARG A 99 -27.40 7.93 -12.12
C ARG A 99 -26.67 8.46 -13.36
N VAL A 100 -27.37 9.12 -14.29
CA VAL A 100 -26.73 9.80 -15.42
C VAL A 100 -25.83 10.92 -14.93
N MET A 101 -26.31 11.77 -14.02
CA MET A 101 -25.52 12.86 -13.45
C MET A 101 -24.24 12.36 -12.76
N GLU A 102 -24.36 11.31 -11.92
CA GLU A 102 -23.21 10.68 -11.25
C GLU A 102 -22.24 10.02 -12.23
N ALA A 103 -22.76 9.34 -13.27
CA ALA A 103 -21.95 8.72 -14.30
C ALA A 103 -21.21 9.76 -15.15
N GLU A 104 -21.84 10.89 -15.49
CA GLU A 104 -21.19 12.01 -16.17
C GLU A 104 -20.05 12.58 -15.34
N GLN A 105 -20.29 12.84 -14.06
CA GLN A 105 -19.26 13.34 -13.15
C GLN A 105 -18.07 12.37 -13.04
N THR A 106 -18.35 11.07 -12.96
CA THR A 106 -17.32 10.01 -12.92
C THR A 106 -16.53 9.93 -14.23
N LYS A 107 -17.20 10.08 -15.38
CA LYS A 107 -16.53 10.17 -16.68
C LYS A 107 -15.60 11.39 -16.73
N THR A 108 -16.05 12.58 -16.33
CA THR A 108 -15.22 13.79 -16.36
C THR A 108 -13.97 13.65 -15.48
N ARG A 109 -14.10 13.08 -14.27
CA ARG A 109 -12.95 12.81 -13.39
C ARG A 109 -11.97 11.80 -14.01
N SER A 110 -12.47 10.70 -14.54
CA SER A 110 -11.62 9.67 -15.16
C SER A 110 -10.94 10.17 -16.44
N GLU A 111 -11.59 11.04 -17.22
CA GLU A 111 -11.00 11.70 -18.39
C GLU A 111 -9.82 12.60 -18.00
N LEU A 112 -9.97 13.39 -16.93
CA LEU A 112 -8.91 14.24 -16.42
C LEU A 112 -7.70 13.39 -16.00
N VAL A 113 -7.91 12.33 -15.22
CA VAL A 113 -6.84 11.41 -14.80
C VAL A 113 -6.18 10.73 -16.01
N HIS A 114 -6.96 10.33 -17.02
CA HIS A 114 -6.42 9.77 -18.26
C HIS A 114 -5.48 10.76 -18.97
N LYS A 115 -5.89 12.02 -19.13
CA LYS A 115 -5.08 13.07 -19.74
C LYS A 115 -3.80 13.35 -18.93
N GLU A 116 -3.91 13.46 -17.61
CA GLU A 116 -2.76 13.69 -16.73
C GLU A 116 -1.76 12.53 -16.76
N THR A 117 -2.23 11.29 -16.66
CA THR A 117 -1.36 10.10 -16.68
C THR A 117 -0.70 9.91 -18.04
N ALA A 118 -1.39 10.22 -19.14
CA ALA A 118 -0.79 10.25 -20.48
C ALA A 118 0.32 11.30 -20.59
N ALA A 119 0.12 12.51 -20.05
CA ALA A 119 1.15 13.55 -20.00
C ALA A 119 2.37 13.12 -19.17
N LYS A 120 2.15 12.52 -17.99
CA LYS A 120 3.22 11.95 -17.14
C LYS A 120 4.01 10.87 -17.88
N TYR A 121 3.33 9.95 -18.58
CA TYR A 121 3.98 8.91 -19.39
C TYR A 121 4.84 9.51 -20.50
N ASN A 122 4.32 10.47 -21.26
CA ASN A 122 5.06 11.13 -22.34
C ASN A 122 6.29 11.86 -21.81
N ALA A 123 6.17 12.58 -20.69
CA ALA A 123 7.29 13.25 -20.03
C ALA A 123 8.36 12.25 -19.54
N ALA A 124 7.94 11.15 -18.91
CA ALA A 124 8.86 10.10 -18.44
C ALA A 124 9.59 9.41 -19.60
N MET A 125 8.87 9.05 -20.66
CA MET A 125 9.43 8.47 -21.89
C MET A 125 10.40 9.43 -22.59
N GLY A 126 10.07 10.72 -22.64
CA GLY A 126 10.96 11.76 -23.17
C GLY A 126 12.28 11.82 -22.42
N ARG A 127 12.23 11.89 -21.08
CA ARG A 127 13.43 11.89 -20.21
C ARG A 127 14.26 10.62 -20.38
N MET A 128 13.62 9.45 -20.37
CA MET A 128 14.30 8.17 -20.59
C MET A 128 15.03 8.14 -21.93
N LYS A 129 14.37 8.55 -23.03
CA LYS A 129 14.98 8.61 -24.37
C LYS A 129 16.15 9.61 -24.44
N GLN A 130 16.05 10.74 -23.75
CA GLN A 130 17.16 11.71 -23.67
C GLN A 130 18.37 11.11 -22.95
N LEU A 131 18.16 10.43 -21.82
CA LEU A 131 19.21 9.74 -21.08
C LEU A 131 19.81 8.57 -21.88
N GLU A 132 18.99 7.84 -22.64
CA GLU A 132 19.44 6.76 -23.52
C GLU A 132 20.44 7.26 -24.56
N LYS A 133 20.14 8.40 -25.18
CA LYS A 133 21.04 9.05 -26.15
C LYS A 133 22.34 9.50 -25.50
N LYS A 134 22.28 10.13 -24.32
CA LYS A 134 23.46 10.67 -23.61
C LYS A 134 24.37 9.57 -23.03
N LEU A 135 23.80 8.48 -22.52
CA LEU A 135 24.51 7.47 -21.72
C LEU A 135 24.71 6.13 -22.46
N LYS A 136 24.56 6.10 -23.79
CA LYS A 136 24.52 4.87 -24.61
C LYS A 136 25.63 3.86 -24.29
N ARG A 137 26.89 4.31 -24.17
CA ARG A 137 28.03 3.42 -23.86
C ARG A 137 27.95 2.85 -22.44
N ALA A 138 27.64 3.69 -21.45
CA ALA A 138 27.51 3.28 -20.05
C ALA A 138 26.34 2.29 -19.86
N ILE A 139 25.21 2.53 -20.54
CA ILE A 139 24.04 1.64 -20.52
C ILE A 139 24.40 0.26 -21.09
N ASN A 140 25.06 0.22 -22.26
CA ASN A 140 25.43 -1.05 -22.88
C ASN A 140 26.42 -1.84 -22.02
N LYS A 141 27.41 -1.16 -21.41
CA LYS A 141 28.42 -1.81 -20.57
C LYS A 141 27.84 -2.31 -19.23
N SER A 142 26.90 -1.58 -18.65
CA SER A 142 26.27 -1.92 -17.36
C SER A 142 25.08 -2.87 -17.45
N LYS A 143 24.55 -3.11 -18.64
CA LYS A 143 23.37 -3.97 -18.87
C LYS A 143 23.42 -5.33 -18.15
N PRO A 144 24.52 -6.11 -18.17
CA PRO A 144 24.59 -7.39 -17.47
C PRO A 144 24.40 -7.27 -15.95
N TYR A 145 24.87 -6.19 -15.34
CA TYR A 145 24.68 -5.92 -13.91
C TYR A 145 23.20 -5.68 -13.58
N PHE A 146 22.51 -4.83 -14.34
CA PHE A 146 21.10 -4.52 -14.06
C PHE A 146 20.16 -5.68 -14.37
N GLU A 147 20.47 -6.52 -15.35
CA GLU A 147 19.72 -7.76 -15.63
C GLU A 147 19.88 -8.78 -14.49
N LEU A 148 21.10 -9.00 -14.01
CA LEU A 148 21.34 -9.89 -12.88
C LEU A 148 20.71 -9.35 -11.59
N LYS A 149 20.82 -8.04 -11.37
CA LYS A 149 20.16 -7.36 -10.25
C LYS A 149 18.65 -7.58 -10.30
N ALA A 150 18.02 -7.35 -11.45
CA ALA A 150 16.58 -7.58 -11.60
C ALA A 150 16.18 -9.04 -11.29
N LYS A 151 16.96 -10.02 -11.74
CA LYS A 151 16.73 -11.45 -11.43
C LYS A 151 16.74 -11.71 -9.93
N TYR A 152 17.75 -11.23 -9.20
CA TYR A 152 17.84 -11.40 -7.75
C TYR A 152 16.73 -10.64 -7.01
N TYR A 153 16.38 -9.44 -7.45
CA TYR A 153 15.28 -8.67 -6.85
C TYR A 153 13.96 -9.45 -6.90
N VAL A 154 13.59 -10.01 -8.06
CA VAL A 154 12.37 -10.82 -8.19
C VAL A 154 12.44 -12.07 -7.32
N GLN A 155 13.58 -12.76 -7.27
CA GLN A 155 13.76 -13.94 -6.43
C GLN A 155 13.64 -13.62 -4.94
N LEU A 156 14.24 -12.53 -4.49
CA LEU A 156 14.17 -12.04 -3.11
C LEU A 156 12.76 -11.58 -2.75
N GLU A 157 12.08 -10.87 -3.65
CA GLU A 157 10.70 -10.44 -3.47
C GLU A 157 9.77 -11.65 -3.30
N GLN A 158 9.92 -12.68 -4.12
CA GLN A 158 9.15 -13.93 -3.99
C GLN A 158 9.43 -14.64 -2.66
N LEU A 159 10.70 -14.73 -2.24
CA LEU A 159 11.06 -15.31 -0.95
C LEU A 159 10.54 -14.49 0.23
N LYS A 160 10.58 -13.16 0.13
CA LYS A 160 10.01 -12.24 1.12
C LYS A 160 8.51 -12.46 1.25
N LYS A 161 7.78 -12.51 0.14
CA LYS A 161 6.35 -12.82 0.13
C LYS A 161 6.07 -14.15 0.84
N THR A 162 6.82 -15.20 0.54
CA THR A 162 6.66 -16.50 1.22
C THR A 162 6.94 -16.41 2.72
N VAL A 163 7.95 -15.64 3.15
CA VAL A 163 8.22 -15.41 4.58
C VAL A 163 7.05 -14.69 5.24
N ASP A 164 6.57 -13.62 4.62
CA ASP A 164 5.48 -12.79 5.15
C ASP A 164 4.17 -13.61 5.23
N ASP A 165 3.86 -14.41 4.20
CA ASP A 165 2.70 -15.31 4.18
C ASP A 165 2.78 -16.39 5.28
N LEU A 166 3.96 -17.00 5.48
CA LEU A 166 4.17 -17.99 6.55
C LEU A 166 4.09 -17.35 7.94
N GLN A 167 4.57 -16.11 8.07
CA GLN A 167 4.49 -15.37 9.33
C GLN A 167 3.04 -14.99 9.65
N ALA A 168 2.25 -14.58 8.66
CA ALA A 168 0.82 -14.34 8.82
C ALA A 168 0.09 -15.61 9.27
N LYS A 169 0.34 -16.75 8.60
CA LYS A 169 -0.25 -18.05 8.98
C LYS A 169 0.14 -18.48 10.39
N LEU A 170 1.40 -18.27 10.80
CA LEU A 170 1.85 -18.57 12.15
C LEU A 170 1.13 -17.68 13.19
N ALA A 171 0.94 -16.39 12.90
CA ALA A 171 0.21 -15.49 13.77
C ALA A 171 -1.27 -15.91 13.91
N LEU A 172 -1.91 -16.30 12.80
CA LEU A 172 -3.27 -16.83 12.80
C LEU A 172 -3.38 -18.11 13.65
N ALA A 173 -2.51 -19.10 13.43
CA ALA A 173 -2.52 -20.35 14.20
C ALA A 173 -2.28 -20.13 15.70
N LYS A 174 -1.40 -19.18 16.07
CA LYS A 174 -1.22 -18.79 17.48
C LYS A 174 -2.46 -18.11 18.05
N GLY A 175 -3.13 -17.29 17.25
CA GLY A 175 -4.41 -16.66 17.61
C GLY A 175 -5.48 -17.71 17.86
N GLU A 176 -5.63 -18.68 16.96
CA GLU A 176 -6.56 -19.81 17.09
C GLU A 176 -6.27 -20.64 18.34
N TYR A 177 -5.00 -20.97 18.60
CA TYR A 177 -4.60 -21.68 19.82
C TYR A 177 -4.94 -20.89 21.09
N LYS A 178 -4.66 -19.59 21.12
CA LYS A 178 -5.00 -18.71 22.24
C LYS A 178 -6.51 -18.64 22.46
N THR A 179 -7.30 -18.54 21.40
CA THR A 179 -8.76 -18.56 21.46
C THR A 179 -9.28 -19.90 21.99
N ALA A 180 -8.71 -21.02 21.54
CA ALA A 180 -9.10 -22.34 22.04
C ALA A 180 -8.82 -22.50 23.55
N LEU A 181 -7.67 -22.03 24.04
CA LEU A 181 -7.36 -22.02 25.48
C LEU A 181 -8.36 -21.18 26.28
N LYS A 182 -8.69 -19.97 25.80
CA LYS A 182 -9.71 -19.12 26.44
C LYS A 182 -11.09 -19.77 26.45
N ASN A 183 -11.45 -20.49 25.38
CA ASN A 183 -12.72 -21.20 25.32
C ASN A 183 -12.76 -22.34 26.34
N LEU A 184 -11.66 -23.08 26.54
CA LEU A 184 -11.56 -24.11 27.56
C LEU A 184 -11.65 -23.54 28.98
N GLU A 185 -10.97 -22.43 29.24
CA GLU A 185 -11.06 -21.67 30.49
C GLU A 185 -12.49 -21.21 30.75
N MET A 186 -13.14 -20.59 29.76
CA MET A 186 -14.53 -20.15 29.83
C MET A 186 -15.51 -21.31 30.13
N ILE A 187 -15.36 -22.45 29.45
CA ILE A 187 -16.20 -23.64 29.71
C ILE A 187 -15.96 -24.16 31.13
N SER A 188 -14.70 -24.21 31.57
CA SER A 188 -14.36 -24.63 32.94
C SER A 188 -15.00 -23.72 33.98
N ASP A 189 -14.84 -22.40 33.82
CA ASP A 189 -15.41 -21.40 34.71
C ASP A 189 -16.94 -21.45 34.74
N GLU A 190 -17.59 -21.65 33.59
CA GLU A 190 -19.04 -21.80 33.50
C GLU A 190 -19.52 -23.06 34.22
N ILE A 191 -18.83 -24.19 34.07
CA ILE A 191 -19.13 -25.43 34.80
C ILE A 191 -18.99 -25.21 36.31
N HIS A 192 -17.93 -24.53 36.74
CA HIS A 192 -17.71 -24.23 38.16
C HIS A 192 -18.76 -23.26 38.72
N GLU A 193 -19.13 -22.22 37.98
CA GLU A 193 -20.17 -21.25 38.36
C GLU A 193 -21.54 -21.93 38.44
N ARG A 194 -21.87 -22.79 37.47
CA ARG A 194 -23.10 -23.58 37.49
C ARG A 194 -23.16 -24.51 38.70
N ARG A 195 -22.03 -25.12 39.08
CA ARG A 195 -21.95 -25.95 40.30
C ARG A 195 -22.08 -25.12 41.58
N ARG A 196 -21.52 -23.90 41.64
CA ARG A 196 -21.66 -22.98 42.79
C ARG A 196 -23.10 -22.51 42.95
N SER A 197 -23.74 -22.11 41.86
CA SER A 197 -25.14 -21.66 41.85
C SER A 197 -26.13 -22.80 42.08
N THR A 198 -25.80 -24.03 41.68
CA THR A 198 -26.63 -25.24 41.93
C THR A 198 -26.32 -25.91 43.27
N ALA A 199 -25.24 -25.53 43.97
CA ALA A 199 -24.90 -26.08 45.28
C ALA A 199 -26.02 -25.74 46.28
N MET A 200 -26.83 -26.76 46.57
CA MET A 200 -27.94 -26.78 47.51
C MET A 200 -27.55 -26.22 48.88
N GLY A 201 -27.92 -24.96 49.15
CA GLY A 201 -28.08 -24.36 50.48
C GLY A 201 -26.87 -24.42 51.44
N PRO A 202 -26.95 -23.75 52.60
CA PRO A 202 -25.93 -23.89 53.63
C PRO A 202 -25.87 -25.35 54.07
N ARG A 203 -24.81 -26.09 53.69
CA ARG A 203 -24.54 -27.39 54.29
C ARG A 203 -24.29 -27.13 55.77
N GLY A 204 -25.18 -27.65 56.62
CA GLY A 204 -25.10 -27.49 58.07
C GLY A 204 -23.74 -27.93 58.62
N CYS A 205 -23.33 -27.32 59.73
CA CYS A 205 -22.13 -27.65 60.49
C CYS A 205 -22.03 -29.18 60.65
N GLY A 206 -21.01 -29.79 60.05
CA GLY A 206 -20.75 -31.22 60.19
C GLY A 206 -20.35 -31.51 61.64
N VAL A 207 -21.26 -32.13 62.39
CA VAL A 207 -21.01 -32.71 63.71
C VAL A 207 -20.26 -34.03 63.53
N GLY A 208 -19.14 -34.20 64.21
CA GLY A 208 -18.32 -35.41 64.15
C GLY A 208 -17.04 -35.24 64.93
N ALA A 209 -17.15 -35.46 66.24
CA ALA A 209 -16.15 -35.19 67.23
C ALA A 209 -15.32 -36.44 67.59
N GLU A 210 -14.14 -36.15 68.14
CA GLU A 210 -13.16 -36.98 68.86
C GLU A 210 -12.77 -38.40 68.37
N GLY A 211 -11.45 -38.59 68.20
CA GLY A 211 -10.87 -39.93 68.07
C GLY A 211 -9.34 -39.98 67.97
N SER A 212 -8.67 -39.70 69.08
CA SER A 212 -7.39 -40.33 69.52
C SER A 212 -6.22 -40.37 68.53
N ASN A 213 -5.21 -39.50 68.74
CA ASN A 213 -3.92 -39.57 68.09
C ASN A 213 -2.84 -39.87 69.13
N THR A 214 -2.14 -40.95 68.87
CA THR A 214 -1.16 -41.61 69.72
C THR A 214 0.09 -40.75 69.91
N SER A 215 0.59 -40.77 71.14
CA SER A 215 1.90 -40.29 71.56
C SER A 215 3.06 -41.06 70.90
N VAL A 216 4.21 -40.39 70.79
CA VAL A 216 5.62 -40.88 70.57
C VAL A 216 5.92 -41.45 69.16
N GLU A 217 6.99 -41.15 68.42
CA GLU A 217 8.31 -40.50 68.57
C GLU A 217 8.58 -39.64 67.30
N ASP A 218 9.03 -38.38 67.39
CA ASP A 218 10.42 -37.88 67.36
C ASP A 218 11.27 -38.30 66.13
N LEU A 219 11.65 -37.31 65.28
CA LEU A 219 13.05 -36.94 65.03
C LEU A 219 13.20 -35.90 63.89
N SER A 220 13.54 -34.67 64.31
CA SER A 220 14.56 -33.75 63.77
C SER A 220 14.26 -32.74 62.62
N ALA A 221 14.67 -31.49 62.93
CA ALA A 221 15.00 -30.33 62.09
C ALA A 221 13.83 -29.55 61.45
N SER A 222 13.71 -28.23 61.56
CA SER A 222 14.39 -27.17 62.33
C SER A 222 13.55 -25.90 62.13
N LYS A 223 13.29 -25.17 63.22
CA LYS A 223 12.71 -23.80 63.25
C LYS A 223 13.65 -22.79 62.52
N PRO A 224 13.18 -21.64 62.01
CA PRO A 224 12.52 -20.61 62.83
C PRO A 224 11.32 -19.86 62.23
N GLU A 225 10.53 -19.31 63.16
CA GLU A 225 9.49 -18.27 63.05
C GLU A 225 9.97 -17.05 62.25
N SER A 226 9.21 -16.62 61.25
CA SER A 226 8.15 -15.59 61.31
C SER A 226 8.70 -14.19 61.58
N ASP A 227 8.67 -13.34 60.55
CA ASP A 227 7.94 -12.08 60.65
C ASP A 227 7.57 -11.51 59.29
N ALA A 228 6.52 -10.68 59.34
CA ALA A 228 5.66 -10.26 58.26
C ALA A 228 6.28 -9.23 57.28
N ILE A 229 5.49 -8.92 56.24
CA ILE A 229 5.39 -7.63 55.52
C ILE A 229 5.98 -7.59 54.10
N SER A 230 5.03 -7.45 53.16
CA SER A 230 5.00 -6.65 51.94
C SER A 230 6.21 -6.60 51.01
N MET A 231 6.00 -7.18 49.82
CA MET A 231 6.80 -6.94 48.62
C MET A 231 6.52 -5.56 48.04
N ALA A 232 7.51 -4.66 48.18
CA ALA A 232 7.64 -3.46 47.37
C ALA A 232 8.82 -3.64 46.39
N SER A 233 8.63 -3.06 45.22
CA SER A 233 9.45 -3.13 44.02
C SER A 233 10.69 -2.25 44.11
N GLU A 234 11.86 -2.71 43.69
CA GLU A 234 12.95 -1.82 43.27
C GLU A 234 13.81 -2.52 42.19
N VAL A 235 14.26 -1.68 41.27
CA VAL A 235 15.09 -1.86 40.07
C VAL A 235 16.38 -2.66 40.30
N PHE A 236 16.76 -3.49 39.32
CA PHE A 236 18.15 -3.87 39.11
C PHE A 236 18.56 -3.61 37.66
N GLU A 237 19.50 -2.68 37.53
CA GLU A 237 20.44 -2.55 36.42
C GLU A 237 21.42 -3.73 36.49
N ASP A 238 21.70 -4.37 35.36
CA ASP A 238 22.76 -5.38 35.25
C ASP A 238 23.82 -4.86 34.26
N ASP A 239 24.95 -4.47 34.82
CA ASP A 239 26.20 -4.18 34.12
C ASP A 239 27.05 -5.46 34.18
N ASN A 240 27.07 -6.22 33.09
CA ASN A 240 27.99 -7.33 32.90
C ASN A 240 29.02 -6.97 31.83
N GLY A 241 30.21 -6.63 32.32
CA GLY A 241 31.38 -6.24 31.55
C GLY A 241 31.97 -7.32 30.64
N SER A 242 32.62 -6.79 29.59
CA SER A 242 33.85 -7.25 28.95
C SER A 242 34.12 -8.75 28.76
N SER A 243 34.04 -9.20 27.52
CA SER A 243 34.92 -10.24 26.97
C SER A 243 35.37 -9.81 25.58
N LEU A 244 36.40 -8.96 25.53
CA LEU A 244 37.19 -8.71 24.33
C LEU A 244 38.23 -9.82 24.23
N VAL A 245 38.13 -10.63 23.17
CA VAL A 245 39.23 -11.46 22.68
C VAL A 245 39.89 -10.68 21.54
N SER A 246 41.16 -10.35 21.69
CA SER A 246 42.03 -9.89 20.61
C SER A 246 43.44 -10.36 20.96
N GLU A 247 43.95 -11.31 20.18
CA GLU A 247 45.38 -11.57 20.07
C GLU A 247 45.86 -11.01 18.72
N GLU A 248 46.98 -10.28 18.82
CA GLU A 248 48.07 -10.09 17.85
C GLU A 248 47.71 -9.48 16.47
N ASP A 249 48.36 -8.42 15.98
CA ASP A 249 49.81 -8.27 15.79
C ASP A 249 50.13 -6.79 15.39
N SER A 250 51.43 -6.46 15.47
CA SER A 250 52.16 -5.42 14.73
C SER A 250 52.46 -4.07 15.40
N GLU A 251 53.71 -4.04 15.87
CA GLU A 251 54.75 -3.07 15.55
C GLU A 251 54.79 -1.68 16.21
N THR A 252 56.03 -1.35 16.53
CA THR A 252 56.54 -0.21 17.29
C THR A 252 56.47 1.08 16.47
N GLN A 253 56.20 2.22 17.14
CA GLN A 253 57.01 3.44 17.01
C GLN A 253 56.56 4.55 17.97
N SER A 254 57.55 5.02 18.73
CA SER A 254 57.63 6.21 19.57
C SER A 254 57.31 7.50 18.79
N VAL A 255 56.75 8.54 19.43
CA VAL A 255 57.48 9.69 20.00
C VAL A 255 56.52 10.80 20.49
N SER A 256 56.89 11.40 21.63
CA SER A 256 56.73 12.82 22.01
C SER A 256 55.32 13.37 22.31
N SER A 257 55.08 14.36 23.19
CA SER A 257 55.74 14.95 24.35
C SER A 257 54.96 16.23 24.67
N PHE A 258 54.65 16.44 25.96
CA PHE A 258 54.55 17.71 26.70
C PHE A 258 53.69 18.89 26.15
N SER A 259 52.74 19.37 26.96
CA SER A 259 52.96 20.59 27.78
C SER A 259 51.78 20.88 28.73
N SER A 260 52.13 21.42 29.89
CA SER A 260 51.31 21.66 31.08
C SER A 260 50.92 23.14 31.22
N GLY A 261 49.91 23.46 32.04
CA GLY A 261 49.77 24.79 32.63
C GLY A 261 48.40 25.12 33.27
N PRO A 262 48.30 25.24 34.62
CA PRO A 262 47.10 25.63 35.37
C PRO A 262 47.19 27.05 36.00
N THR A 263 46.11 27.55 36.61
CA THR A 263 46.05 28.29 37.93
C THR A 263 44.71 29.03 38.16
N SER A 264 44.16 28.91 39.38
CA SER A 264 42.97 29.61 39.97
C SER A 264 43.40 30.86 40.79
N PRO A 265 42.57 31.62 41.58
CA PRO A 265 41.80 31.13 42.77
C PRO A 265 40.52 31.90 43.28
N SER A 266 39.74 31.22 44.16
CA SER A 266 38.98 31.63 45.41
C SER A 266 37.91 32.76 45.44
N GLU A 267 36.85 32.80 46.29
CA GLU A 267 36.09 31.86 47.17
C GLU A 267 34.92 32.59 47.92
N VAL A 268 33.71 31.98 47.99
CA VAL A 268 32.62 31.89 49.04
C VAL A 268 32.01 33.09 49.84
N PRO A 269 30.93 32.95 50.68
CA PRO A 269 29.75 32.01 50.77
C PRO A 269 28.38 32.77 50.98
N THR A 270 27.14 32.22 51.06
CA THR A 270 26.56 31.39 52.16
C THR A 270 25.02 31.12 51.98
N GLN A 271 24.57 29.93 52.46
CA GLN A 271 23.30 29.58 53.14
C GLN A 271 21.93 29.33 52.43
N PHE A 272 21.46 28.06 52.50
CA PHE A 272 20.06 27.56 52.51
C PHE A 272 19.57 27.39 53.99
N PRO A 273 18.37 26.83 54.37
CA PRO A 273 17.10 26.36 53.69
C PRO A 273 15.83 26.89 54.48
N PRO A 274 14.61 26.25 54.61
CA PRO A 274 13.99 25.05 53.99
C PRO A 274 12.49 25.18 53.55
N ALA A 275 11.99 24.04 53.05
CA ALA A 275 10.72 23.68 52.41
C ALA A 275 9.42 23.77 53.24
N THR A 276 8.27 23.75 52.54
CA THR A 276 7.05 23.03 52.98
C THR A 276 6.13 22.69 51.78
N ARG A 277 5.76 21.41 51.63
CA ARG A 277 4.54 20.92 50.93
C ARG A 277 3.49 20.56 51.98
N PRO A 278 2.19 20.56 51.64
CA PRO A 278 1.39 19.33 51.75
C PRO A 278 0.50 19.12 50.51
N GLY A 279 0.28 17.89 50.01
CA GLY A 279 -0.84 16.98 50.38
C GLY A 279 -2.09 17.30 49.53
N SER A 280 -2.99 16.44 49.08
CA SER A 280 -3.26 15.01 49.13
C SER A 280 -4.57 14.82 48.31
N LEU A 281 -4.69 13.74 47.51
CA LEU A 281 -5.93 13.05 47.07
C LEU A 281 -7.08 13.83 46.37
N ASP A 282 -7.40 13.48 45.12
CA ASP A 282 -8.50 12.56 44.75
C ASP A 282 -8.89 12.70 43.26
N LEU A 283 -8.97 11.57 42.57
CA LEU A 283 -9.57 11.41 41.25
C LEU A 283 -10.93 10.70 41.40
N PRO A 284 -11.96 11.10 40.65
CA PRO A 284 -13.00 10.16 40.24
C PRO A 284 -12.92 9.84 38.74
N SER A 285 -12.96 8.54 38.47
CA SER A 285 -13.13 7.84 37.19
C SER A 285 -14.48 8.16 36.49
N PRO A 286 -14.60 8.00 35.15
CA PRO A 286 -15.70 8.57 34.37
C PRO A 286 -16.99 7.74 34.40
N VAL A 287 -18.13 8.44 34.46
CA VAL A 287 -19.46 7.87 34.24
C VAL A 287 -19.85 8.03 32.77
N SER A 288 -20.13 6.89 32.15
CA SER A 288 -20.78 6.72 30.86
C SER A 288 -22.22 7.22 30.93
N LEU A 289 -22.64 8.14 30.06
CA LEU A 289 -24.03 8.26 29.62
C LEU A 289 -24.13 8.95 28.25
N SER A 290 -24.90 8.29 27.39
CA SER A 290 -25.27 8.69 26.04
C SER A 290 -26.17 9.93 26.00
N GLU A 291 -26.24 10.49 24.79
CA GLU A 291 -27.46 11.04 24.18
C GLU A 291 -27.81 12.52 24.43
N PHE A 292 -28.33 13.13 23.36
CA PHE A 292 -28.83 14.49 23.16
C PHE A 292 -27.85 15.63 22.88
N GLY A 293 -28.18 16.40 21.82
CA GLY A 293 -27.95 17.85 21.85
C GLY A 293 -27.35 18.47 20.59
N VAL A 294 -28.14 18.54 19.53
CA VAL A 294 -28.03 19.53 18.44
C VAL A 294 -27.87 20.96 18.97
N ILE A 295 -26.94 21.77 18.41
CA ILE A 295 -27.00 23.26 18.26
C ILE A 295 -26.01 23.72 17.15
N PHE A 296 -26.56 24.02 15.96
CA PHE A 296 -26.44 25.24 15.10
C PHE A 296 -25.07 25.90 14.70
N PRO A 297 -25.01 26.79 13.67
CA PRO A 297 -26.07 27.21 12.74
C PRO A 297 -25.75 27.20 11.22
N VAL A 298 -26.86 27.15 10.49
CA VAL A 298 -27.06 27.59 9.10
C VAL A 298 -26.94 29.12 9.00
N LEU A 299 -26.20 29.62 8.00
CA LEU A 299 -26.51 30.89 7.31
C LEU A 299 -26.32 30.68 5.80
N GLY A 300 -27.43 30.79 5.08
CA GLY A 300 -27.48 30.91 3.61
C GLY A 300 -27.69 32.38 3.18
N PRO A 301 -28.08 32.63 1.91
CA PRO A 301 -27.18 33.20 0.89
C PRO A 301 -27.67 34.55 0.32
N ARG A 302 -26.83 35.23 -0.50
CA ARG A 302 -27.17 36.31 -1.45
C ARG A 302 -25.90 36.83 -2.17
N SER A 303 -26.00 37.64 -3.22
CA SER A 303 -26.24 37.40 -4.66
C SER A 303 -25.81 38.67 -5.42
N GLU A 304 -25.40 38.52 -6.69
CA GLU A 304 -25.45 39.51 -7.81
C GLU A 304 -24.37 40.61 -7.99
N CYS A 305 -23.56 40.40 -9.04
CA CYS A 305 -23.39 41.18 -10.29
C CYS A 305 -23.39 42.73 -10.32
N SER A 306 -22.31 43.29 -10.90
CA SER A 306 -22.22 44.36 -11.94
C SER A 306 -20.73 44.71 -12.13
N GLY A 307 -20.12 45.03 -13.27
CA GLY A 307 -20.52 45.25 -14.66
C GLY A 307 -19.40 46.08 -15.37
N ALA A 308 -19.09 45.72 -16.62
CA ALA A 308 -18.49 46.51 -17.72
C ALA A 308 -17.11 47.22 -17.59
N SER A 309 -16.19 46.93 -18.53
CA SER A 309 -15.89 47.80 -19.69
C SER A 309 -14.72 47.27 -20.54
N SER A 310 -14.94 47.15 -21.87
CA SER A 310 -13.89 47.20 -22.91
C SER A 310 -13.34 48.63 -23.06
N PRO A 311 -12.19 48.80 -23.74
CA PRO A 311 -12.27 49.40 -25.07
C PRO A 311 -11.29 48.83 -26.12
N GLU A 312 -11.55 49.29 -27.34
CA GLU A 312 -10.97 49.03 -28.65
C GLU A 312 -9.46 49.31 -28.80
N CYS A 313 -8.85 48.68 -29.82
CA CYS A 313 -7.84 49.28 -30.70
C CYS A 313 -7.91 48.59 -32.08
N GLU A 314 -8.55 49.26 -33.04
CA GLU A 314 -8.33 49.08 -34.48
C GLU A 314 -6.95 49.62 -34.89
N ALA A 315 -6.30 48.95 -35.84
CA ALA A 315 -5.48 49.61 -36.86
C ALA A 315 -5.41 48.73 -38.12
N GLU A 316 -6.22 49.13 -39.07
CA GLU A 316 -6.35 48.76 -40.46
C GLU A 316 -5.06 49.01 -41.28
N ARG A 317 -4.72 48.10 -42.21
CA ARG A 317 -4.23 48.48 -43.55
C ARG A 317 -4.38 47.29 -44.52
N GLY A 318 -5.29 47.45 -45.48
CA GLY A 318 -5.49 46.51 -46.59
C GLY A 318 -4.64 46.82 -47.82
N ASP A 319 -4.67 45.87 -48.77
CA ASP A 319 -4.73 46.06 -50.22
C ASP A 319 -5.05 44.67 -50.84
N ARG A 320 -6.24 44.43 -51.44
CA ARG A 320 -6.60 44.54 -52.89
C ARG A 320 -5.57 43.81 -53.80
N ALA A 321 -5.90 42.97 -54.79
CA ALA A 321 -7.03 42.84 -55.72
C ALA A 321 -7.02 41.39 -56.31
N GLU A 322 -8.17 40.74 -56.60
CA GLU A 322 -8.87 40.69 -57.91
C GLU A 322 -8.45 39.52 -58.85
N GLY A 323 -9.48 38.78 -59.31
CA GLY A 323 -9.49 37.98 -60.55
C GLY A 323 -8.76 36.63 -60.55
N ALA A 324 -9.13 35.60 -61.31
CA ALA A 324 -10.27 35.35 -62.19
C ALA A 324 -10.23 33.84 -62.57
N GLU A 325 -11.42 33.28 -62.76
CA GLU A 325 -11.82 32.32 -63.80
C GLU A 325 -11.02 31.05 -64.20
N ASN A 326 -11.73 29.92 -64.11
CA ASN A 326 -12.03 28.93 -65.17
C ASN A 326 -10.96 27.95 -65.75
N LYS A 327 -11.38 26.67 -65.73
CA LYS A 327 -11.33 25.64 -66.80
C LYS A 327 -10.01 24.91 -67.17
N THR A 328 -10.04 23.61 -66.87
CA THR A 328 -9.74 22.44 -67.74
C THR A 328 -8.57 22.49 -68.74
N SER A 329 -7.63 21.57 -68.59
CA SER A 329 -7.12 20.79 -69.74
C SER A 329 -6.39 19.52 -69.28
N ASP A 330 -6.83 18.38 -69.79
CA ASP A 330 -6.09 17.13 -69.88
C ASP A 330 -4.79 17.29 -70.67
N ARG A 331 -3.70 16.66 -70.22
CA ARG A 331 -2.68 16.15 -71.14
C ARG A 331 -1.86 14.99 -70.55
N VAL A 332 -1.98 13.86 -71.24
CA VAL A 332 -1.25 12.59 -71.07
C VAL A 332 0.18 12.67 -71.64
N ASN A 333 1.16 12.14 -70.89
CA ASN A 333 2.39 11.39 -71.26
C ASN A 333 3.49 11.65 -70.20
N LYS A 334 4.38 10.74 -69.78
CA LYS A 334 4.66 9.33 -70.06
C LYS A 334 5.75 8.87 -69.05
N SER A 335 5.49 7.76 -68.34
CA SER A 335 6.40 6.78 -67.72
C SER A 335 7.73 7.20 -67.04
N ARG A 336 7.92 6.76 -65.77
CA ARG A 336 8.95 5.75 -65.37
C ARG A 336 8.90 5.40 -63.87
N SER A 337 8.68 4.11 -63.60
CA SER A 337 9.25 3.23 -62.55
C SER A 337 9.50 3.75 -61.12
N GLY A 338 8.84 3.12 -60.15
CA GLY A 338 9.23 3.15 -58.73
C GLY A 338 8.28 2.34 -57.85
N THR A 339 8.64 1.08 -57.61
CA THR A 339 7.92 0.02 -56.88
C THR A 339 7.40 0.44 -55.50
N GLY A 340 6.10 0.24 -55.27
CA GLY A 340 5.47 0.31 -53.95
C GLY A 340 5.48 -1.06 -53.27
N SER A 341 5.92 -1.10 -52.01
CA SER A 341 5.68 -2.21 -51.09
C SER A 341 5.45 -1.66 -49.68
N SER A 342 4.19 -1.40 -49.31
CA SER A 342 3.80 -1.07 -47.93
C SER A 342 2.47 -1.70 -47.50
N SER A 343 1.92 -2.66 -48.26
CA SER A 343 0.64 -3.30 -47.94
C SER A 343 0.74 -4.70 -47.30
N THR A 344 1.94 -5.28 -47.19
CA THR A 344 2.13 -6.63 -46.62
C THR A 344 2.29 -6.64 -45.10
N GLU A 345 2.77 -5.57 -44.48
CA GLU A 345 2.96 -5.54 -43.01
C GLU A 345 1.65 -5.37 -42.23
N GLY A 346 0.66 -4.66 -42.78
CA GLY A 346 -0.65 -4.50 -42.15
C GLY A 346 -1.46 -5.81 -42.08
N LEU A 347 -1.42 -6.60 -43.15
CA LEU A 347 -2.11 -7.89 -43.21
C LEU A 347 -1.41 -8.97 -42.36
N ALA A 348 -0.09 -8.89 -42.20
CA ALA A 348 0.66 -9.82 -41.35
C ALA A 348 0.36 -9.61 -39.85
N LEU A 349 0.18 -8.36 -39.42
CA LEU A 349 -0.17 -8.04 -38.04
C LEU A 349 -1.62 -8.45 -37.70
N ASP A 350 -2.55 -8.24 -38.63
CA ASP A 350 -3.96 -8.58 -38.41
C ASP A 350 -4.20 -10.11 -38.36
N ASN A 351 -3.47 -10.88 -39.17
CA ASN A 351 -3.49 -12.33 -39.11
C ASN A 351 -2.86 -12.88 -37.81
N ARG A 352 -1.81 -12.24 -37.30
CA ARG A 352 -1.18 -12.62 -36.02
C ARG A 352 -2.10 -12.34 -34.82
N MET A 353 -2.86 -11.25 -34.86
CA MET A 353 -3.88 -10.92 -33.85
C MET A 353 -5.00 -11.96 -33.81
N LYS A 354 -5.47 -12.39 -35.00
CA LYS A 354 -6.51 -13.43 -35.13
C LYS A 354 -6.04 -14.81 -34.65
N GLN A 355 -4.78 -15.18 -34.92
CA GLN A 355 -4.19 -16.43 -34.43
C GLN A 355 -4.06 -16.47 -32.90
N LEU A 356 -3.68 -15.36 -32.27
CA LEU A 356 -3.59 -15.25 -30.81
C LEU A 356 -4.97 -15.32 -30.12
N SER A 357 -6.00 -14.75 -30.76
CA SER A 357 -7.38 -14.81 -30.27
C SER A 357 -7.94 -16.25 -30.27
N LEU A 358 -7.69 -17.00 -31.36
CA LEU A 358 -8.11 -18.41 -31.46
C LEU A 358 -7.36 -19.31 -30.46
N GLN A 359 -6.09 -19.02 -30.17
CA GLN A 359 -5.30 -19.77 -29.18
C GLN A 359 -5.78 -19.51 -27.74
N CYS A 360 -6.22 -18.28 -27.42
CA CYS A 360 -6.81 -17.98 -26.10
C CYS A 360 -8.17 -18.66 -25.88
N MET A 361 -8.98 -18.85 -26.92
CA MET A 361 -10.25 -19.58 -26.79
C MET A 361 -10.01 -21.09 -26.56
N LYS A 362 -9.03 -21.68 -27.26
CA LYS A 362 -8.71 -23.11 -27.13
C LYS A 362 -8.15 -23.49 -25.75
N ILE A 363 -7.44 -22.57 -25.09
CA ILE A 363 -6.97 -22.75 -23.70
C ILE A 363 -8.14 -22.67 -22.71
N LYS A 364 -9.15 -21.84 -22.99
CA LYS A 364 -10.32 -21.66 -22.13
C LYS A 364 -11.26 -22.88 -22.14
N GLU A 365 -11.39 -23.57 -23.27
CA GLU A 365 -12.15 -24.82 -23.36
C GLU A 365 -11.44 -26.02 -22.72
N GLY A 366 -10.10 -26.10 -22.84
CA GLY A 366 -9.31 -27.18 -22.20
C GLY A 366 -9.33 -27.14 -20.66
N ILE A 367 -9.44 -25.96 -20.06
CA ILE A 367 -9.47 -25.78 -18.60
C ILE A 367 -10.85 -26.12 -17.99
N CYS A 368 -11.92 -26.07 -18.78
CA CYS A 368 -13.27 -26.47 -18.35
C CYS A 368 -13.49 -27.99 -18.40
N ALA A 369 -12.83 -28.71 -19.32
CA ALA A 369 -12.95 -30.17 -19.41
C ALA A 369 -12.21 -30.91 -18.28
N GLY A 370 -11.13 -30.36 -17.74
CA GLY A 370 -10.29 -31.02 -16.72
C GLY A 370 -10.83 -31.03 -15.29
N ARG A 371 -11.94 -30.33 -14.99
CA ARG A 371 -12.49 -30.22 -13.64
C ARG A 371 -13.66 -31.17 -13.31
N LYS A 372 -14.09 -32.02 -14.27
CA LYS A 372 -15.26 -32.89 -14.10
C LYS A 372 -14.93 -34.37 -13.82
N ALA A 373 -13.67 -34.75 -13.61
CA ALA A 373 -13.23 -36.14 -13.51
C ALA A 373 -12.46 -36.51 -12.22
N ALA A 374 -12.70 -35.79 -11.11
CA ALA A 374 -12.06 -36.11 -9.83
C ALA A 374 -13.07 -36.07 -8.67
N GLN A 375 -14.11 -36.88 -8.76
CA GLN A 375 -14.91 -37.27 -7.60
C GLN A 375 -15.66 -38.58 -7.92
N ILE A 376 -15.03 -39.71 -7.62
CA ILE A 376 -15.59 -41.02 -7.24
C ILE A 376 -14.36 -41.85 -6.86
N GLY A 377 -14.34 -42.35 -5.62
CA GLY A 377 -13.24 -43.09 -5.00
C GLY A 377 -13.27 -42.90 -3.51
#